data_AF-A0AAN6RCT5-F1
#
_entry.id   AF-A0AAN6RCT5-F1
#
_cell.length_a   1.000
_cell.length_b   1.000
_cell.length_c   1.000
_cell.angle_alpha   90.00
_cell.angle_beta   90.00
_cell.angle_gamma   90.00
#
_symmetry.space_group_name_H-M   'P 1'
#
loop_
_entity.id
_entity.type
_entity.pdbx_description
1 polymer ?
#
loop_
_entity_poly.entity_id
_entity_poly.type
_entity_poly.pdbx_seq_one_letter_code
_entity_poly.pdbx_strand_id
1 'polypeptide(L)'
;MDKHRFTFSELRPEAGFNRQPYVRLLIFINKRKDIPQEKFHTWWRSVHADLAVAIEGFGGHCTRYVQTHTTPADKAALTKYGMEPLPFDGMGEMHVKSLDDWVEFQKSSAFVKLG
;
A
#
# COMPACT_ATOMS: atom_id res chain seq x y z
N MET A 1 -7.17 10.72 -29.90
CA MET A 1 -7.99 9.93 -28.94
C MET A 1 -9.45 9.81 -29.37
N ASP A 2 -9.87 10.46 -30.48
CA ASP A 2 -11.29 10.74 -30.82
C ASP A 2 -12.09 9.61 -31.49
N LYS A 3 -11.78 8.33 -31.20
CA LYS A 3 -12.59 7.21 -31.71
C LYS A 3 -13.10 6.26 -30.63
N HIS A 4 -12.74 6.47 -29.37
CA HIS A 4 -13.22 5.58 -28.31
C HIS A 4 -14.68 5.91 -27.98
N ARG A 5 -15.59 4.95 -28.23
CA ARG A 5 -16.99 5.04 -27.81
C ARG A 5 -17.08 4.56 -26.35
N PHE A 6 -17.19 5.50 -25.42
CA PHE A 6 -17.40 5.19 -24.01
C PHE A 6 -18.77 4.55 -23.79
N THR A 7 -18.77 3.36 -23.19
CA THR A 7 -20.00 2.69 -22.71
C THR A 7 -20.56 3.39 -21.48
N PHE A 8 -19.70 3.85 -20.58
CA PHE A 8 -20.06 4.54 -19.35
C PHE A 8 -19.75 6.03 -19.48
N SER A 9 -20.76 6.87 -19.29
CA SER A 9 -20.63 8.32 -19.46
C SER A 9 -19.73 8.97 -18.41
N GLU A 10 -19.62 8.35 -17.25
CA GLU A 10 -18.85 8.76 -16.08
C GLU A 10 -17.34 8.60 -16.29
N LEU A 11 -16.92 7.80 -17.27
CA LEU A 11 -15.52 7.61 -17.64
C LEU A 11 -15.06 8.53 -18.77
N ARG A 12 -15.97 9.37 -19.27
CA ARG A 12 -15.63 10.35 -20.31
C ARG A 12 -14.69 11.42 -19.74
N PRO A 13 -13.75 11.96 -20.54
CA PRO A 13 -12.84 13.00 -20.08
C PRO A 13 -13.53 14.22 -19.46
N GLU A 14 -14.75 14.55 -19.91
CA GLU A 14 -15.53 15.69 -19.45
C GLU A 14 -16.30 15.43 -18.14
N ALA A 15 -16.46 14.16 -17.74
CA ALA A 15 -17.23 13.78 -16.55
C ALA A 15 -16.51 14.08 -15.22
N GLY A 16 -15.29 14.62 -15.29
CA GLY A 16 -14.45 14.88 -14.12
C GLY A 16 -13.86 13.61 -13.53
N PHE A 17 -13.23 13.73 -12.36
CA PHE A 17 -12.61 12.60 -11.67
C PHE A 17 -13.59 11.93 -10.71
N ASN A 18 -13.66 10.60 -10.76
CA ASN A 18 -14.30 9.80 -9.71
C ASN A 18 -13.43 9.79 -8.43
N ARG A 19 -13.42 10.93 -7.73
CA ARG A 19 -12.56 11.15 -6.57
C ARG A 19 -13.04 10.27 -5.42
N GLN A 20 -12.15 9.43 -4.92
CA GLN A 20 -12.42 8.60 -3.75
C GLN A 20 -12.40 9.47 -2.49
N PRO A 21 -13.18 9.12 -1.45
CA PRO A 21 -13.26 9.89 -0.20
C PRO A 21 -12.05 9.66 0.73
N TYR A 22 -10.93 9.18 0.19
CA TYR A 22 -9.69 8.87 0.90
C TYR A 22 -8.48 9.09 -0.01
N VAL A 23 -7.31 9.24 0.61
CA VAL A 23 -6.01 9.20 -0.05
C VAL A 23 -5.44 7.79 0.08
N ARG A 24 -4.93 7.24 -1.03
CA ARG A 24 -4.21 5.96 -1.05
C ARG A 24 -2.72 6.21 -0.94
N LEU A 25 -2.11 5.70 0.11
CA LEU A 25 -0.65 5.64 0.24
C LEU A 25 -0.20 4.25 -0.20
N LEU A 26 0.65 4.18 -1.22
CA LEU A 26 1.30 2.95 -1.68
C LEU A 26 2.78 3.01 -1.30
N ILE A 27 3.20 2.13 -0.40
CA ILE A 27 4.55 2.10 0.16
C ILE A 27 5.23 0.84 -0.34
N PHE A 28 6.27 0.99 -1.15
CA PHE A 28 7.03 -0.13 -1.71
C PHE A 28 8.29 -0.37 -0.89
N ILE A 29 8.53 -1.63 -0.52
CA ILE A 29 9.55 -2.01 0.46
C ILE A 29 10.56 -2.96 -0.17
N ASN A 30 11.84 -2.63 -0.02
CA ASN A 30 12.93 -3.58 -0.21
C ASN A 30 13.37 -4.12 1.15
N LYS A 31 13.44 -5.45 1.26
CA LYS A 31 14.01 -6.08 2.45
C LYS A 31 15.52 -5.80 2.49
N ARG A 32 16.10 -5.79 3.68
CA ARG A 32 17.57 -5.77 3.82
C ARG A 32 18.19 -6.99 3.14
N LYS A 33 19.37 -6.81 2.52
CA LYS A 33 20.06 -7.86 1.76
C LYS A 33 20.44 -9.07 2.62
N ASP A 34 20.74 -8.85 3.89
CA ASP A 34 21.14 -9.87 4.86
C ASP A 34 19.95 -10.65 5.47
N ILE A 35 18.71 -10.26 5.17
CA ILE A 35 17.51 -10.93 5.69
C ILE A 35 16.94 -11.89 4.65
N PRO A 36 16.78 -13.20 4.98
CA PRO A 36 16.07 -14.15 4.12
C PRO A 36 14.63 -13.71 3.86
N GLN A 37 14.11 -13.99 2.68
CA GLN A 37 12.79 -13.51 2.27
C GLN A 37 11.66 -14.05 3.15
N GLU A 38 11.69 -15.34 3.48
CA GLU A 38 10.70 -15.95 4.38
C GLU A 38 10.67 -15.30 5.76
N LYS A 39 11.84 -14.90 6.28
CA LYS A 39 11.95 -14.17 7.54
C LYS A 39 11.35 -12.78 7.43
N PHE A 40 11.64 -12.06 6.33
CA PHE A 40 11.04 -10.76 6.06
C PHE A 40 9.51 -10.86 5.96
N HIS A 41 8.98 -11.78 5.16
CA HIS A 41 7.53 -11.95 4.99
C HIS A 41 6.84 -12.39 6.28
N THR A 42 7.44 -13.31 7.04
CA THR A 42 6.90 -13.74 8.33
C THR A 42 6.84 -12.59 9.33
N TRP A 43 7.95 -11.86 9.52
CA TRP A 43 7.98 -10.69 10.40
C TRP A 43 6.97 -9.61 9.96
N TRP A 44 6.90 -9.37 8.66
CA TRP A 44 6.09 -8.28 8.13
C TRP A 44 4.59 -8.56 8.28
N ARG A 45 4.14 -9.79 7.99
CA ARG A 45 2.73 -10.19 8.14
C ARG A 45 2.27 -10.38 9.59
N SER A 46 3.21 -10.57 10.53
CA SER A 46 2.91 -10.77 11.95
C SER A 46 3.31 -9.54 12.77
N VAL A 47 4.56 -9.48 13.23
CA VAL A 47 5.04 -8.49 14.20
C VAL A 47 4.85 -7.07 13.69
N HIS A 48 5.22 -6.78 12.44
CA HIS A 48 5.03 -5.42 11.92
C HIS A 48 3.54 -5.06 11.77
N ALA A 49 2.72 -6.01 11.31
CA ALA A 49 1.28 -5.78 11.19
C ALA A 49 0.64 -5.49 12.56
N ASP A 50 0.99 -6.28 13.57
CA ASP A 50 0.55 -6.10 14.97
C ASP A 50 0.97 -4.73 15.51
N LEU A 51 2.26 -4.39 15.39
CA LEU A 51 2.77 -3.08 15.81
C LEU A 51 2.06 -1.92 15.11
N ALA A 52 1.77 -2.03 13.81
CA ALA A 52 1.12 -0.96 13.06
C ALA A 52 -0.32 -0.74 13.53
N VAL A 53 -1.11 -1.80 13.68
CA VAL A 53 -2.53 -1.68 14.05
C VAL A 53 -2.75 -1.45 15.55
N ALA A 54 -1.75 -1.77 16.39
CA ALA A 54 -1.78 -1.51 17.82
C ALA A 54 -1.54 -0.04 18.20
N ILE A 55 -1.12 0.81 17.25
CA ILE A 55 -0.95 2.25 17.50
C ILE A 55 -2.29 2.86 17.90
N GLU A 56 -2.33 3.51 19.06
CA GLU A 56 -3.52 4.22 19.53
C GLU A 56 -3.99 5.23 18.50
N GLY A 57 -5.26 5.13 18.09
CA GLY A 57 -5.87 5.99 17.07
C GLY A 57 -5.66 5.54 15.62
N PHE A 58 -4.87 4.49 15.33
CA PHE A 58 -4.58 4.05 13.95
C PHE A 58 -5.83 3.85 13.10
N GLY A 59 -6.81 3.08 13.59
CA GLY A 59 -8.07 2.84 12.87
C GLY A 59 -8.95 4.08 12.69
N GLY A 60 -8.69 5.14 13.46
CA GLY A 60 -9.36 6.43 13.30
C GLY A 60 -8.81 7.26 12.14
N HIS A 61 -7.54 7.04 11.74
CA HIS A 61 -6.86 7.78 10.68
C HIS A 61 -6.65 6.95 9.40
N CYS A 62 -6.48 5.64 9.54
CA CYS A 62 -6.32 4.67 8.47
C CYS A 62 -7.49 3.68 8.47
N THR A 63 -8.40 3.82 7.50
CA THR A 63 -9.61 2.98 7.41
C THR A 63 -9.35 1.62 6.75
N ARG A 64 -8.20 1.46 6.08
CA ARG A 64 -7.79 0.20 5.47
C ARG A 64 -6.28 0.11 5.42
N TYR A 65 -5.74 -1.00 5.92
CA TYR A 65 -4.34 -1.38 5.79
C TYR A 65 -4.22 -2.72 5.08
N VAL A 66 -3.42 -2.79 4.02
CA VAL A 66 -3.16 -3.99 3.23
C VAL A 66 -1.65 -4.21 3.13
N GLN A 67 -1.22 -5.46 3.27
CA GLN A 67 0.14 -5.89 2.97
C GLN A 67 0.11 -6.85 1.80
N THR A 68 0.91 -6.56 0.78
CA THR A 68 1.10 -7.43 -0.38
C THR A 68 2.53 -7.94 -0.39
N HIS A 69 2.67 -9.26 -0.40
CA HIS A 69 3.96 -9.94 -0.45
C HIS A 69 4.30 -10.29 -1.90
N THR A 70 5.52 -10.05 -2.32
CA THR A 70 5.99 -10.42 -3.65
C THR A 70 7.04 -11.51 -3.53
N THR A 71 6.62 -12.78 -3.65
CA THR A 71 7.53 -13.93 -3.50
C THR A 71 8.35 -14.16 -4.77
N PRO A 72 9.46 -14.93 -4.73
CA PRO A 72 10.21 -15.30 -5.93
C PRO A 72 9.36 -16.11 -6.90
N ALA A 73 8.45 -16.93 -6.37
CA ALA A 73 7.54 -17.73 -7.18
C ALA A 73 6.57 -16.82 -7.97
N ASP A 74 6.01 -15.79 -7.34
CA ASP A 74 5.15 -14.82 -8.03
C ASP A 74 5.92 -14.05 -9.11
N LYS A 75 7.15 -13.60 -8.80
CA LYS A 75 8.01 -12.90 -9.76
C LYS A 75 8.33 -13.80 -10.95
N ALA A 76 8.71 -15.06 -10.71
CA ALA A 76 8.97 -16.02 -11.77
C ALA A 76 7.72 -16.31 -12.62
N ALA A 77 6.54 -16.39 -11.99
CA ALA A 77 5.28 -16.58 -12.68
C ALA A 77 4.94 -15.39 -13.60
N LEU A 78 5.15 -14.15 -13.15
CA LEU A 78 4.97 -12.96 -13.98
C LEU A 78 5.92 -12.97 -15.19
N THR A 79 7.21 -13.24 -14.96
CA THR A 79 8.21 -13.33 -16.04
C THR A 79 7.85 -14.39 -17.07
N LYS A 80 7.33 -15.55 -16.64
CA LYS A 80 6.87 -16.62 -17.54
C LYS A 80 5.82 -16.13 -18.55
N TYR A 81 4.98 -15.17 -18.15
CA TYR A 81 3.95 -14.58 -19.02
C TYR A 81 4.39 -13.28 -19.69
N GLY A 82 5.68 -12.95 -19.68
CA GLY A 82 6.22 -11.74 -20.32
C GLY A 82 5.92 -10.44 -19.57
N MET A 83 5.50 -10.52 -18.31
CA MET A 83 5.29 -9.35 -17.45
C MET A 83 6.56 -9.06 -16.63
N GLU A 84 6.93 -7.78 -16.53
CA GLU A 84 8.06 -7.35 -15.72
C GLU A 84 7.66 -7.30 -14.24
N PRO A 85 8.27 -8.12 -13.36
CA PRO A 85 7.98 -8.08 -11.94
C PRO A 85 8.52 -6.80 -11.31
N LEU A 86 7.75 -6.19 -10.41
CA LEU A 86 8.22 -5.03 -9.66
C LEU A 86 9.46 -5.37 -8.81
N PRO A 87 10.44 -4.45 -8.70
CA PRO A 87 11.70 -4.69 -8.00
C PRO A 87 11.59 -4.54 -6.47
N PHE A 88 10.42 -4.84 -5.89
CA PHE A 88 10.14 -4.72 -4.46
C PHE A 88 9.86 -6.09 -3.85
N ASP A 89 10.12 -6.23 -2.55
CA ASP A 89 9.88 -7.47 -1.80
C ASP A 89 8.49 -7.49 -1.15
N GLY A 90 7.86 -6.32 -1.08
CA GLY A 90 6.49 -6.13 -0.62
C GLY A 90 5.97 -4.71 -0.88
N MET A 91 4.65 -4.55 -0.71
CA MET A 91 3.95 -3.27 -0.75
C MET A 91 2.93 -3.14 0.39
N GLY A 92 2.97 -2.05 1.13
CA GLY A 92 1.89 -1.63 2.02
C GLY A 92 0.94 -0.68 1.31
N GLU A 93 -0.36 -0.87 1.49
CA GLU A 93 -1.39 0.08 1.05
C GLU A 93 -2.20 0.58 2.26
N MET A 94 -2.40 1.90 2.31
CA MET A 94 -3.17 2.56 3.37
C MET A 94 -4.21 3.48 2.77
N HIS A 95 -5.43 3.43 3.30
CA HIS A 95 -6.49 4.39 2.98
C HIS A 95 -6.64 5.36 4.15
N VAL A 96 -6.27 6.61 3.93
CA VAL A 96 -6.28 7.66 4.96
C VAL A 96 -7.25 8.78 4.58
N LYS A 97 -7.78 9.49 5.58
CA LYS A 97 -8.78 10.56 5.34
C LYS A 97 -8.23 11.69 4.48
N SER A 98 -7.05 12.19 4.84
CA SER A 98 -6.29 13.18 4.09
C SER A 98 -4.79 13.01 4.38
N LEU A 99 -3.94 13.61 3.55
CA LEU A 99 -2.49 13.59 3.79
C LEU A 99 -2.13 14.38 5.05
N ASP A 100 -2.77 15.54 5.27
CA ASP A 100 -2.52 16.38 6.43
C ASP A 100 -2.88 15.67 7.75
N ASP A 101 -4.06 15.03 7.80
CA ASP A 101 -4.51 14.24 8.96
C ASP A 101 -3.51 13.10 9.26
N TRP A 102 -3.07 12.41 8.22
CA TRP A 102 -2.09 11.33 8.35
C TRP A 102 -0.73 11.81 8.87
N VAL A 103 -0.21 12.92 8.32
CA VAL A 103 1.09 13.49 8.72
C VAL A 103 1.04 14.01 10.15
N GLU A 104 -0.05 14.65 10.57
CA GLU A 104 -0.20 15.10 11.96
C GLU A 104 -0.31 13.91 12.93
N PHE A 105 -1.05 12.86 12.56
CA PHE A 105 -1.11 11.63 13.35
C PHE A 105 0.27 10.99 13.54
N GLN A 106 1.11 10.97 12.50
CA GLN A 106 2.48 10.43 12.58
C GLN A 106 3.39 11.21 13.53
N LYS A 107 3.13 12.50 13.76
CA LYS A 107 3.89 13.33 14.72
C LYS A 107 3.42 13.16 16.17
N SER A 108 2.28 12.51 16.38
CA SER A 108 1.71 12.36 17.72
C SER A 108 2.57 11.47 18.62
N SER A 109 2.37 11.60 19.93
CA SER A 109 3.04 10.76 20.93
C SER A 109 2.69 9.27 20.80
N ALA A 110 1.65 8.92 20.03
CA ALA A 110 1.28 7.53 19.73
C ALA A 110 2.36 6.82 18.89
N PHE A 111 3.06 7.52 17.99
CA PHE A 111 4.15 6.95 17.19
C PHE A 111 5.52 7.01 17.89
N VAL A 112 5.74 8.00 18.76
CA VAL A 112 7.04 8.20 19.45
C VAL A 112 7.38 7.06 20.41
N LYS A 113 6.40 6.25 20.85
CA LYS A 113 6.62 5.12 21.76
C LYS A 113 7.11 3.83 21.08
N LEU A 114 7.27 3.81 19.75
CA LEU A 114 7.62 2.60 18.98
C LEU A 114 9.03 2.61 18.37
N GLY A 115 9.82 3.67 18.59
CA GLY A 115 11.24 3.76 18.22
C GLY A 115 12.14 3.82 19.45
#